data_AF-A0A2N7RWK3-F1
#
_entry.id   AF-A0A2N7RWK3-F1
#
_cell.length_a   1.000
_cell.length_b   1.000
_cell.length_c   1.000
_cell.angle_alpha   90.00
_cell.angle_beta   90.00
_cell.angle_gamma   90.00
#
_symmetry.space_group_name_H-M   'P 1'
#
loop_
_entity.id
_entity.type
_entity.pdbx_description
1 polymer ?
#
loop_
_entity_poly.entity_id
_entity_poly.type
_entity_poly.pdbx_seq_one_letter_code
_entity_poly.pdbx_strand_id
1 'polypeptide(L)'
;MSNLIIDSPLLACPNPINFPAEEFEDIFLDYLQGISDVSKLRANCKSVKVWHDRDLSAVLHEEKCYPFRHALLPAFDVLSIDVDFQLQDINVLAMSLLEKTLCFEEMGAINDVAVAECEMIVDVISGRSKNITDHLCRQISLALPLLGDGKIFNANTYLASKVFKKDSPDVKVEYLLELIERTDGTCIDVNMPARIEISNFHSIDTLLKRSDLSSWWASGHENAAIDALCITVAREGENPLEEIALLRSRFTFGKEFFPSAHKHGFMHDHPKINKLLRACSDLAVGRNLANSHALRSGRGGDDPQRTRGEWKAWRHDVDYEFHIHYWKNGSDIEISNLVVHNDFCIF
;
A
#
# COMPACT_ATOMS: atom_id res chain seq x y z
N MET A 1 -2.92 -3.58 6.59
CA MET A 1 -1.88 -2.60 6.20
C MET A 1 -1.08 -3.21 5.07
N SER A 2 -0.52 -2.39 4.19
CA SER A 2 0.41 -2.86 3.15
C SER A 2 1.83 -2.45 3.49
N ASN A 3 2.77 -3.27 3.03
CA ASN A 3 4.19 -2.97 3.07
C ASN A 3 4.71 -2.89 1.64
N LEU A 4 5.44 -1.82 1.34
CA LEU A 4 6.07 -1.62 0.05
C LEU A 4 7.58 -1.52 0.26
N ILE A 5 8.31 -2.53 -0.19
CA ILE A 5 9.77 -2.60 -0.06
C ILE A 5 10.37 -1.94 -1.30
N ILE A 6 11.16 -0.88 -1.13
CA ILE A 6 11.84 -0.22 -2.25
C ILE A 6 13.02 -1.08 -2.69
N ASP A 7 12.91 -1.64 -3.88
CA ASP A 7 14.04 -2.26 -4.58
C ASP A 7 14.91 -1.17 -5.22
N SER A 8 16.22 -1.38 -5.32
CA SER A 8 17.12 -0.37 -5.88
C SER A 8 16.79 0.03 -7.33
N PRO A 9 16.33 -0.85 -8.23
CA PRO A 9 15.95 -0.50 -9.60
C PRO A 9 14.78 0.48 -9.71
N LEU A 10 13.96 0.67 -8.67
CA LEU A 10 12.95 1.72 -8.65
C LEU A 10 13.59 3.12 -8.67
N LEU A 11 14.71 3.27 -7.96
CA LEU A 11 15.42 4.55 -7.83
C LEU A 11 16.60 4.69 -8.80
N ALA A 12 17.01 3.60 -9.44
CA ALA A 12 18.09 3.58 -10.43
C ALA A 12 17.73 4.44 -11.66
N CYS A 13 18.36 5.60 -11.77
CA CYS A 13 18.21 6.48 -12.92
C CYS A 13 18.65 5.75 -14.20
N PRO A 14 17.80 5.65 -15.24
CA PRO A 14 18.18 5.04 -16.51
C PRO A 14 19.37 5.77 -17.14
N ASN A 15 20.35 5.02 -17.63
CA ASN A 15 21.49 5.56 -18.38
C ASN A 15 21.23 5.39 -19.88
N PRO A 16 21.22 6.47 -20.68
CA PRO A 16 20.91 6.40 -22.12
C PRO A 16 21.86 5.51 -22.91
N ILE A 17 23.10 5.29 -22.44
CA ILE A 17 24.06 4.40 -23.11
C ILE A 17 23.57 2.93 -23.11
N ASN A 18 22.71 2.57 -22.16
CA ASN A 18 22.24 1.19 -21.98
C ASN A 18 20.97 0.87 -22.77
N PHE A 19 20.38 1.85 -23.47
CA PHE A 19 19.09 1.68 -24.14
C PHE A 19 19.12 2.24 -25.57
N PRO A 20 18.32 1.70 -26.49
CA PRO A 20 18.09 2.31 -27.79
C PRO A 20 17.53 3.74 -27.63
N ALA A 21 17.98 4.67 -28.47
CA ALA A 21 17.55 6.07 -28.39
C ALA A 21 16.03 6.22 -28.58
N GLU A 22 15.42 5.42 -29.44
CA GLU A 22 13.96 5.42 -29.66
C GLU A 22 13.14 4.91 -28.47
N GLU A 23 13.73 4.16 -27.53
CA GLU A 23 13.01 3.59 -26.36
C GLU A 23 13.32 4.34 -25.05
N PHE A 24 14.40 5.14 -25.02
CA PHE A 24 14.91 5.73 -23.78
C PHE A 24 13.90 6.67 -23.12
N GLU A 25 13.15 7.43 -23.91
CA GLU A 25 12.16 8.37 -23.41
C GLU A 25 11.06 7.67 -22.61
N ASP A 26 10.45 6.62 -23.18
CA ASP A 26 9.43 5.82 -22.50
C ASP A 26 9.99 5.18 -21.22
N ILE A 27 11.22 4.66 -21.29
CA ILE A 27 11.92 4.03 -20.15
C ILE A 27 12.18 5.04 -19.01
N PHE A 28 12.45 6.30 -19.36
CA PHE A 28 12.68 7.38 -18.41
C PHE A 28 11.36 7.88 -17.81
N LEU A 29 10.31 8.02 -18.62
CA LEU A 29 8.97 8.37 -18.14
C LEU A 29 8.41 7.31 -17.19
N ASP A 30 8.59 6.02 -17.50
CA ASP A 30 8.21 4.92 -16.61
C ASP A 30 8.96 4.98 -15.26
N TYR A 31 10.24 5.36 -15.29
CA TYR A 31 11.03 5.58 -14.09
C TYR A 31 10.47 6.71 -13.22
N LEU A 32 10.16 7.87 -13.83
CA LEU A 32 9.55 9.00 -13.12
C LEU A 32 8.18 8.64 -12.55
N GLN A 33 7.37 7.91 -13.33
CA GLN A 33 6.05 7.46 -12.91
C GLN A 33 6.15 6.53 -11.70
N GLY A 34 7.11 5.59 -11.68
CA GLY A 34 7.32 4.68 -10.55
C GLY A 34 7.61 5.42 -9.24
N ILE A 35 8.55 6.37 -9.25
CA ILE A 35 8.87 7.17 -8.05
C ILE A 35 7.67 8.04 -7.64
N SER A 36 7.00 8.66 -8.61
CA SER A 36 5.82 9.50 -8.39
C SER A 36 4.68 8.70 -7.75
N ASP A 37 4.40 7.49 -8.25
CA ASP A 37 3.37 6.60 -7.74
C ASP A 37 3.62 6.21 -6.30
N VAL A 38 4.84 5.79 -5.95
CA VAL A 38 5.18 5.44 -4.56
C VAL A 38 5.04 6.65 -3.64
N SER A 39 5.51 7.82 -4.07
CA SER A 39 5.40 9.07 -3.30
C SER A 39 3.93 9.45 -3.07
N LYS A 40 3.10 9.40 -4.12
CA LYS A 40 1.67 9.69 -4.05
C LYS A 40 0.91 8.68 -3.20
N LEU A 41 1.22 7.39 -3.31
CA LEU A 41 0.62 6.35 -2.46
C LEU A 41 0.90 6.60 -0.99
N ARG A 42 2.15 6.90 -0.63
CA ARG A 42 2.51 7.21 0.75
C ARG A 42 1.77 8.46 1.26
N ALA A 43 1.62 9.48 0.43
CA ALA A 43 0.92 10.71 0.81
C ALA A 43 -0.60 10.49 0.98
N ASN A 44 -1.20 9.65 0.14
CA ASN A 44 -2.65 9.48 0.07
C ASN A 44 -3.18 8.25 0.81
N CYS A 45 -2.34 7.27 1.18
CA CYS A 45 -2.71 6.01 1.82
C CYS A 45 -1.86 5.76 3.07
N LYS A 46 -2.37 6.21 4.23
CA LYS A 46 -1.67 6.10 5.54
C LYS A 46 -1.37 4.66 5.96
N SER A 47 -2.08 3.70 5.38
CA SER A 47 -1.95 2.26 5.69
C SER A 47 -0.91 1.56 4.83
N VAL A 48 -0.29 2.27 3.89
CA VAL A 48 0.84 1.79 3.10
C VAL A 48 2.12 2.29 3.78
N LYS A 49 2.87 1.36 4.37
CA LYS A 49 4.20 1.62 4.89
C LYS A 49 5.21 1.35 3.78
N VAL A 50 6.11 2.30 3.57
CA VAL A 50 7.17 2.16 2.57
C VAL A 50 8.50 1.97 3.29
N TRP A 51 9.24 0.95 2.88
CA TRP A 51 10.41 0.44 3.57
C TRP A 51 11.63 0.48 2.66
N HIS A 52 12.80 0.70 3.25
CA HIS A 52 14.08 0.57 2.55
C HIS A 52 15.16 0.03 3.49
N ASP A 53 16.25 -0.35 2.84
CA ASP A 53 17.52 -0.73 3.45
C ASP A 53 18.43 0.50 3.52
N ARG A 54 19.22 0.62 4.58
CA ARG A 54 20.15 1.75 4.77
C ARG A 54 21.24 1.83 3.68
N ASP A 55 21.63 0.70 3.11
CA ASP A 55 22.69 0.58 2.10
C ASP A 55 22.19 0.85 0.68
N LEU A 56 20.88 1.02 0.49
CA LEU A 56 20.26 1.33 -0.80
C LEU A 56 20.97 2.48 -1.52
N SER A 57 21.33 3.53 -0.79
CA SER A 57 22.02 4.68 -1.36
C SER A 57 23.45 4.38 -1.80
N ALA A 58 24.17 3.56 -1.03
CA ALA A 58 25.53 3.15 -1.35
C ALA A 58 25.55 2.26 -2.60
N VAL A 59 24.65 1.27 -2.66
CA VAL A 59 24.52 0.34 -3.80
C VAL A 59 24.23 1.09 -5.09
N LEU A 60 23.27 2.03 -5.06
CA LEU A 60 22.95 2.88 -6.21
C LEU A 60 24.14 3.76 -6.65
N HIS A 61 24.96 4.23 -5.70
CA HIS A 61 26.14 5.02 -5.99
C HIS A 61 27.23 4.19 -6.68
N GLU A 62 27.51 3.00 -6.18
CA GLU A 62 28.49 2.06 -6.75
C GLU A 62 28.13 1.66 -8.19
N GLU A 63 26.83 1.45 -8.46
CA GLU A 63 26.30 1.14 -9.78
C GLU A 63 26.17 2.37 -10.70
N LYS A 64 26.55 3.56 -10.23
CA LYS A 64 26.47 4.84 -10.96
C LYS A 64 25.07 5.16 -11.49
N CYS A 65 24.05 4.71 -10.76
CA CYS A 65 22.63 4.91 -11.12
C CYS A 65 21.85 5.64 -10.02
N TYR A 66 22.51 6.10 -8.96
CA TYR A 66 21.88 6.97 -7.96
C TYR A 66 21.29 8.21 -8.64
N PRO A 67 20.07 8.64 -8.29
CA PRO A 67 19.39 9.79 -8.92
C PRO A 67 19.98 11.15 -8.52
N PHE A 68 21.29 11.30 -8.63
CA PHE A 68 22.00 12.56 -8.50
C PHE A 68 22.09 13.26 -9.84
N ARG A 69 22.42 14.56 -9.79
CA ARG A 69 22.65 15.41 -10.96
C ARG A 69 23.53 14.76 -12.02
N HIS A 70 24.54 13.97 -11.65
CA HIS A 70 25.45 13.34 -12.60
C HIS A 70 24.81 12.21 -13.44
N ALA A 71 23.83 11.48 -12.91
CA ALA A 71 23.13 10.42 -13.64
C ALA A 71 21.94 10.97 -14.42
N LEU A 72 21.27 11.99 -13.87
CA LEU A 72 20.13 12.66 -14.51
C LEU A 72 20.55 13.55 -15.68
N LEU A 73 21.69 14.24 -15.64
CA LEU A 73 22.13 15.13 -16.73
C LEU A 73 22.23 14.40 -18.09
N PRO A 74 22.96 13.27 -18.22
CA PRO A 74 22.99 12.51 -19.47
C PRO A 74 21.62 12.06 -19.94
N ALA A 75 20.71 11.70 -19.02
CA ALA A 75 19.35 11.31 -19.38
C ALA A 75 18.61 12.48 -20.03
N PHE A 76 18.65 13.67 -19.41
CA PHE A 76 18.00 14.88 -19.94
C PHE A 76 18.57 15.34 -21.30
N ASP A 77 19.88 15.15 -21.54
CA ASP A 77 20.51 15.55 -22.79
C ASP A 77 19.98 14.77 -24.02
N VAL A 78 19.36 13.61 -23.80
CA VAL A 78 18.83 12.72 -24.85
C VAL A 78 17.31 12.83 -24.99
N LEU A 79 16.61 13.43 -24.02
CA LEU A 79 15.15 13.58 -24.08
C LEU A 79 14.77 14.62 -25.14
N SER A 80 13.83 14.26 -25.99
CA SER A 80 13.40 15.07 -27.15
C SER A 80 12.34 16.11 -26.78
N ILE A 81 11.78 16.02 -25.58
CA ILE A 81 10.59 16.75 -25.13
C ILE A 81 10.96 17.83 -24.10
N ASP A 82 10.22 18.94 -24.09
CA ASP A 82 10.08 19.84 -22.94
C ASP A 82 9.42 19.06 -21.80
N VAL A 83 10.23 18.28 -21.07
CA VAL A 83 9.73 17.52 -19.92
C VAL A 83 9.29 18.53 -18.85
N ASP A 84 8.04 18.42 -18.39
CA ASP A 84 7.45 19.29 -17.36
C ASP A 84 8.19 19.24 -16.00
N PHE A 85 9.17 18.35 -15.86
CA PHE A 85 9.94 18.13 -14.63
C PHE A 85 11.34 18.71 -14.75
N GLN A 86 11.72 19.53 -13.79
CA GLN A 86 13.10 19.96 -13.66
C GLN A 86 13.93 18.86 -13.00
N LEU A 87 15.21 18.83 -13.35
CA LEU A 87 16.22 17.95 -12.75
C LEU A 87 16.23 18.03 -11.21
N GLN A 88 15.93 19.22 -10.67
CA GLN A 88 15.80 19.45 -9.23
C GLN A 88 14.54 18.79 -8.63
N ASP A 89 13.43 18.76 -9.35
CA ASP A 89 12.17 18.17 -8.86
C ASP A 89 12.30 16.66 -8.67
N ILE A 90 12.98 15.99 -9.60
CA ILE A 90 13.23 14.55 -9.54
C ILE A 90 14.11 14.21 -8.34
N ASN A 91 15.18 14.97 -8.13
CA ASN A 91 16.06 14.78 -6.97
C ASN A 91 15.32 15.03 -5.65
N VAL A 92 14.50 16.09 -5.56
CA VAL A 92 13.67 16.36 -4.38
C VAL A 92 12.68 15.22 -4.13
N LEU A 93 12.08 14.68 -5.18
CA LEU A 93 11.13 13.58 -5.08
C LEU A 93 11.80 12.30 -4.57
N ALA A 94 12.95 11.91 -5.14
CA ALA A 94 13.71 10.73 -4.72
C ALA A 94 14.24 10.85 -3.29
N MET A 95 14.80 12.01 -2.91
CA MET A 95 15.29 12.26 -1.56
C MET A 95 14.15 12.28 -0.53
N SER A 96 13.03 12.96 -0.85
CA SER A 96 11.81 12.94 -0.02
C SER A 96 11.21 11.53 0.08
N LEU A 97 11.45 10.65 -0.90
CA LEU A 97 11.07 9.26 -0.78
C LEU A 97 11.91 8.59 0.31
N LEU A 98 13.24 8.59 0.15
CA LEU A 98 14.21 7.98 1.07
C LEU A 98 14.13 8.52 2.52
N GLU A 99 14.01 9.83 2.71
CA GLU A 99 14.00 10.44 4.05
C GLU A 99 12.75 10.14 4.88
N LYS A 100 11.63 9.83 4.22
CA LYS A 100 10.33 9.61 4.87
C LYS A 100 9.90 8.14 4.83
N THR A 101 10.75 7.26 4.32
CA THR A 101 10.54 5.82 4.32
C THR A 101 11.09 5.20 5.60
N LEU A 102 10.54 4.06 6.01
CA LEU A 102 10.99 3.34 7.19
C LEU A 102 12.25 2.53 6.85
N CYS A 103 13.26 2.61 7.71
CA CYS A 103 14.47 1.79 7.60
C CYS A 103 14.27 0.46 8.36
N PHE A 104 14.58 -0.67 7.71
CA PHE A 104 14.43 -1.99 8.34
C PHE A 104 15.29 -2.15 9.59
N GLU A 105 16.54 -1.71 9.52
CA GLU A 105 17.53 -1.80 10.59
C GLU A 105 17.07 -1.06 11.85
N GLU A 106 16.59 0.17 11.68
CA GLU A 106 16.08 1.00 12.76
C GLU A 106 14.82 0.40 13.39
N MET A 107 13.85 0.00 12.57
CA MET A 107 12.58 -0.54 13.05
C MET A 107 12.71 -1.95 13.63
N GLY A 108 13.68 -2.73 13.16
CA GLY A 108 13.95 -4.09 13.60
C GLY A 108 14.97 -4.21 14.72
N ALA A 109 15.63 -3.10 15.09
CA ALA A 109 16.81 -3.11 15.95
C ALA A 109 17.89 -4.09 15.43
N ILE A 110 18.04 -4.17 14.11
CA ILE A 110 19.01 -5.01 13.39
C ILE A 110 20.17 -4.11 12.96
N ASN A 111 21.40 -4.51 13.22
CA ASN A 111 22.58 -3.84 12.70
C ASN A 111 22.92 -4.36 11.30
N ASP A 112 23.00 -5.68 11.15
CA ASP A 112 23.33 -6.32 9.88
C ASP A 112 22.82 -7.78 9.79
N VAL A 113 22.88 -8.36 8.59
CA VAL A 113 22.51 -9.75 8.32
C VAL A 113 23.56 -10.45 7.47
N ALA A 114 23.87 -11.70 7.81
CA ALA A 114 24.75 -12.56 7.03
C ALA A 114 23.91 -13.53 6.18
N VAL A 115 23.96 -13.34 4.87
CA VAL A 115 23.29 -14.21 3.87
C VAL A 115 24.37 -15.01 3.15
N ALA A 116 24.40 -16.32 3.33
CA ALA A 116 25.44 -17.17 2.75
C ALA A 116 25.17 -17.60 1.31
N GLU A 117 23.93 -17.94 1.02
CA GLU A 117 23.46 -18.35 -0.30
C GLU A 117 22.24 -17.52 -0.64
N CYS A 118 22.20 -16.93 -1.84
CA CYS A 118 21.00 -16.32 -2.37
C CYS A 118 20.91 -16.54 -3.87
N GLU A 119 19.78 -17.06 -4.33
CA GLU A 119 19.49 -17.33 -5.72
C GLU A 119 18.13 -16.74 -6.11
N MET A 120 18.13 -15.97 -7.19
CA MET A 120 16.91 -15.46 -7.82
C MET A 120 16.37 -16.52 -8.78
N ILE A 121 15.33 -17.25 -8.36
CA ILE A 121 14.67 -18.25 -9.21
C ILE A 121 13.84 -17.57 -10.30
N VAL A 122 13.14 -16.51 -9.93
CA VAL A 122 12.35 -15.67 -10.84
C VAL A 122 12.66 -14.21 -10.54
N ASP A 123 13.16 -13.50 -11.54
CA ASP A 123 13.37 -12.06 -11.47
C ASP A 123 12.51 -11.34 -12.53
N VAL A 124 11.96 -10.20 -12.11
CA VAL A 124 11.15 -9.29 -12.92
C VAL A 124 12.03 -8.34 -13.75
N ILE A 125 13.33 -8.31 -13.46
CA ILE A 125 14.35 -7.54 -14.17
C ILE A 125 15.24 -8.47 -14.98
N SER A 126 15.41 -8.15 -16.26
CA SER A 126 16.39 -8.81 -17.12
C SER A 126 17.78 -8.23 -16.88
N GLY A 127 18.76 -9.08 -16.60
CA GLY A 127 20.17 -8.65 -16.53
C GLY A 127 20.52 -7.80 -15.30
N ARG A 128 19.81 -8.01 -14.18
CA ARG A 128 20.15 -7.39 -12.88
C ARG A 128 21.62 -7.63 -12.54
N SER A 129 22.35 -6.59 -12.15
CA SER A 129 23.76 -6.73 -11.76
C SER A 129 23.90 -7.50 -10.45
N LYS A 130 25.06 -8.12 -10.23
CA LYS A 130 25.30 -8.93 -9.02
C LYS A 130 25.10 -8.09 -7.74
N ASN A 131 25.63 -6.88 -7.69
CA ASN A 131 25.51 -6.00 -6.52
C ASN A 131 24.04 -5.66 -6.20
N ILE A 132 23.22 -5.42 -7.24
CA ILE A 132 21.79 -5.15 -7.07
C ILE A 132 21.04 -6.41 -6.61
N THR A 133 21.43 -7.59 -7.10
CA THR A 133 20.87 -8.87 -6.64
C THR A 133 21.22 -9.14 -5.18
N ASP A 134 22.49 -9.01 -4.81
CA ASP A 134 22.98 -9.23 -3.45
C ASP A 134 22.28 -8.25 -2.47
N HIS A 135 22.09 -6.99 -2.88
CA HIS A 135 21.30 -6.02 -2.12
C HIS A 135 19.85 -6.46 -1.95
N LEU A 136 19.15 -6.89 -3.01
CA LEU A 136 17.76 -7.36 -2.88
C LEU A 136 17.66 -8.56 -1.91
N CYS A 137 18.62 -9.49 -1.96
CA CYS A 137 18.71 -10.61 -1.03
C CYS A 137 18.84 -10.13 0.42
N ARG A 138 19.70 -9.15 0.67
CA ARG A 138 19.85 -8.50 1.96
C ARG A 138 18.53 -7.84 2.42
N GLN A 139 17.89 -7.07 1.54
CA GLN A 139 16.61 -6.41 1.81
C GLN A 139 15.53 -7.40 2.22
N ILE A 140 15.37 -8.50 1.48
CA ILE A 140 14.37 -9.54 1.79
C ILE A 140 14.68 -10.20 3.12
N SER A 141 15.97 -10.45 3.41
CA SER A 141 16.42 -11.06 4.67
C SER A 141 16.14 -10.18 5.89
N LEU A 142 16.27 -8.86 5.74
CA LEU A 142 15.88 -7.89 6.77
C LEU A 142 14.36 -7.77 6.91
N ALA A 143 13.66 -7.75 5.78
CA ALA A 143 12.23 -7.51 5.75
C ALA A 143 11.42 -8.68 6.31
N LEU A 144 11.83 -9.92 6.03
CA LEU A 144 11.01 -11.10 6.33
C LEU A 144 10.72 -11.30 7.83
N PRO A 145 11.68 -11.12 8.76
CA PRO A 145 11.41 -11.17 10.19
C PRO A 145 10.50 -10.04 10.70
N LEU A 146 10.45 -8.90 9.99
CA LEU A 146 9.69 -7.71 10.40
C LEU A 146 8.28 -7.68 9.80
N LEU A 147 8.16 -8.15 8.56
CA LEU A 147 6.97 -8.02 7.73
C LEU A 147 6.31 -9.35 7.44
N GLY A 148 6.72 -10.42 8.12
CA GLY A 148 6.23 -11.78 7.93
C GLY A 148 6.39 -12.63 9.19
N ASP A 149 6.35 -13.95 9.01
CA ASP A 149 6.52 -14.94 10.08
C ASP A 149 7.91 -15.60 10.07
N GLY A 150 8.85 -15.04 9.29
CA GLY A 150 10.17 -15.63 9.03
C GLY A 150 10.20 -16.62 7.87
N LYS A 151 9.05 -17.00 7.30
CA LYS A 151 8.98 -17.91 6.14
C LYS A 151 8.18 -17.34 4.99
N ILE A 152 7.17 -16.53 5.29
CA ILE A 152 6.28 -15.92 4.32
C ILE A 152 6.03 -14.48 4.76
N PHE A 153 5.95 -13.56 3.79
CA PHE A 153 5.51 -12.21 4.07
C PHE A 153 4.03 -12.16 4.46
N ASN A 154 3.67 -11.20 5.31
CA ASN A 154 2.29 -10.87 5.58
C ASN A 154 1.57 -10.48 4.28
N ALA A 155 0.26 -10.73 4.24
CA ALA A 155 -0.59 -10.30 3.14
C ALA A 155 -0.36 -8.81 2.83
N ASN A 156 -0.35 -8.47 1.54
CA ASN A 156 -0.11 -7.11 1.04
C ASN A 156 1.31 -6.58 1.24
N THR A 157 2.31 -7.46 1.24
CA THR A 157 3.71 -7.06 1.10
C THR A 157 4.12 -7.13 -0.36
N TYR A 158 4.64 -6.02 -0.89
CA TYR A 158 5.00 -5.85 -2.28
C TYR A 158 6.44 -5.34 -2.40
N LEU A 159 7.11 -5.73 -3.49
CA LEU A 159 8.38 -5.17 -3.89
C LEU A 159 8.14 -4.05 -4.90
N ALA A 160 8.46 -2.79 -4.58
CA ALA A 160 8.46 -1.71 -5.55
C ALA A 160 9.76 -1.77 -6.36
N SER A 161 9.68 -2.35 -7.55
CA SER A 161 10.79 -2.44 -8.48
C SER A 161 10.35 -2.13 -9.90
N LYS A 162 11.32 -1.76 -10.74
CA LYS A 162 11.08 -1.56 -12.18
C LYS A 162 10.81 -2.91 -12.84
N VAL A 163 9.69 -3.04 -13.55
CA VAL A 163 9.35 -4.29 -14.28
C VAL A 163 9.84 -4.19 -15.71
N PHE A 164 10.66 -5.15 -16.13
CA PHE A 164 11.03 -5.32 -17.53
C PHE A 164 10.34 -6.54 -18.18
N LYS A 165 9.91 -7.54 -17.38
CA LYS A 165 9.18 -8.72 -17.88
C LYS A 165 7.72 -8.68 -17.45
N LYS A 166 6.81 -8.40 -18.39
CA LYS A 166 5.35 -8.38 -18.15
C LYS A 166 4.80 -9.76 -17.73
N ASP A 167 5.50 -10.84 -18.05
CA ASP A 167 5.02 -12.22 -17.87
C ASP A 167 5.27 -12.80 -16.47
N SER A 168 5.99 -12.10 -15.59
CA SER A 168 6.27 -12.56 -14.23
C SER A 168 6.02 -11.41 -13.26
N PRO A 169 4.83 -11.33 -12.63
CA PRO A 169 4.51 -10.23 -11.73
C PRO A 169 5.09 -10.43 -10.32
N ASP A 170 5.71 -11.58 -10.06
CA ASP A 170 6.20 -11.97 -8.74
C ASP A 170 7.69 -12.34 -8.81
N VAL A 171 8.45 -11.90 -7.81
CA VAL A 171 9.86 -12.25 -7.62
C VAL A 171 9.95 -13.48 -6.74
N LYS A 172 10.81 -14.43 -7.09
CA LYS A 172 11.06 -15.64 -6.30
C LYS A 172 12.53 -15.74 -5.94
N VAL A 173 12.81 -15.83 -4.64
CA VAL A 173 14.15 -15.86 -4.08
C VAL A 173 14.30 -17.06 -3.16
N GLU A 174 15.37 -17.82 -3.30
CA GLU A 174 15.81 -18.77 -2.29
C GLU A 174 17.07 -18.22 -1.63
N TYR A 175 17.11 -18.24 -0.30
CA TYR A 175 18.30 -17.78 0.42
C TYR A 175 18.49 -18.52 1.76
N LEU A 176 19.72 -18.46 2.27
CA LEU A 176 20.10 -18.96 3.59
C LEU A 176 20.54 -17.78 4.46
N LEU A 177 19.70 -17.44 5.45
CA LEU A 177 20.05 -16.47 6.49
C LEU A 177 20.77 -17.20 7.63
N GLU A 178 22.06 -16.94 7.76
CA GLU A 178 22.90 -17.57 8.79
C GLU A 178 22.81 -16.80 10.10
N LEU A 179 22.95 -15.47 10.04
CA LEU A 179 23.13 -14.65 11.23
C LEU A 179 22.40 -13.31 11.12
N ILE A 180 21.81 -12.87 12.24
CA ILE A 180 21.29 -11.51 12.42
C ILE A 180 22.09 -10.87 13.54
N GLU A 181 22.77 -9.77 13.25
CA GLU A 181 23.39 -8.91 14.25
C GLU A 181 22.38 -7.86 14.71
N ARG A 182 22.18 -7.73 16.01
CA ARG A 182 21.30 -6.73 16.62
C ARG A 182 22.08 -5.45 16.95
N THR A 183 21.35 -4.35 17.09
CA THR A 183 21.93 -3.04 17.47
C THR A 183 22.61 -3.02 18.84
N ASP A 184 22.33 -3.99 19.73
CA ASP A 184 23.02 -4.17 21.01
C ASP A 184 24.32 -5.00 20.90
N GLY A 185 24.70 -5.41 19.68
CA GLY A 185 25.87 -6.23 19.40
C GLY A 185 25.63 -7.74 19.60
N THR A 186 24.42 -8.16 19.93
CA THR A 186 24.09 -9.59 20.02
C THR A 186 23.95 -10.20 18.62
N CYS A 187 24.51 -11.39 18.42
CA CYS A 187 24.36 -12.16 17.19
C CYS A 187 23.41 -13.33 17.42
N ILE A 188 22.40 -13.44 16.56
CA ILE A 188 21.46 -14.55 16.56
C ILE A 188 21.81 -15.45 15.38
N ASP A 189 22.20 -16.67 15.67
CA ASP A 189 22.32 -17.74 14.68
C ASP A 189 20.90 -18.20 14.29
N VAL A 190 20.55 -18.01 13.02
CA VAL A 190 19.23 -18.31 12.47
C VAL A 190 19.25 -19.59 11.65
N ASN A 191 20.31 -19.78 10.84
CA ASN A 191 20.51 -20.94 9.95
C ASN A 191 19.20 -21.42 9.27
N MET A 192 18.45 -20.47 8.70
CA MET A 192 17.12 -20.73 8.16
C MET A 192 17.12 -20.57 6.64
N PRO A 193 16.96 -21.67 5.88
CA PRO A 193 16.68 -21.56 4.46
C PRO A 193 15.26 -21.04 4.27
N ALA A 194 15.09 -20.08 3.37
CA ALA A 194 13.81 -19.47 3.04
C ALA A 194 13.62 -19.47 1.52
N ARG A 195 12.41 -19.83 1.10
CA ARG A 195 11.94 -19.67 -0.28
C ARG A 195 10.80 -18.68 -0.28
N ILE A 196 11.04 -17.50 -0.83
CA ILE A 196 10.13 -16.37 -0.77
C ILE A 196 9.57 -16.06 -2.14
N GLU A 197 8.27 -15.79 -2.16
CA GLU A 197 7.57 -15.22 -3.30
C GLU A 197 6.99 -13.88 -2.88
N ILE A 198 7.35 -12.81 -3.59
CA ILE A 198 6.88 -11.46 -3.32
C ILE A 198 6.32 -10.84 -4.60
N SER A 199 5.13 -10.28 -4.51
CA SER A 199 4.51 -9.61 -5.64
C SER A 199 5.18 -8.29 -5.94
N ASN A 200 5.48 -8.04 -7.20
CA ASN A 200 6.03 -6.77 -7.64
C ASN A 200 4.93 -5.71 -7.76
N PHE A 201 5.19 -4.54 -7.20
CA PHE A 201 4.46 -3.31 -7.42
C PHE A 201 5.04 -2.61 -8.64
N HIS A 202 4.23 -2.49 -9.70
CA HIS A 202 4.62 -1.78 -10.92
C HIS A 202 3.79 -0.50 -11.16
N SER A 203 2.60 -0.42 -10.57
CA SER A 203 1.76 0.77 -10.60
C SER A 203 0.77 0.77 -9.44
N ILE A 204 0.17 1.94 -9.19
CA ILE A 204 -0.95 2.07 -8.26
C ILE A 204 -2.04 1.03 -8.56
N ASP A 205 -2.37 0.82 -9.83
CA ASP A 205 -3.38 -0.15 -10.26
C ASP A 205 -3.09 -1.58 -9.77
N THR A 206 -1.81 -2.01 -9.78
CA THR A 206 -1.39 -3.30 -9.24
C THR A 206 -1.73 -3.43 -7.76
N LEU A 207 -1.35 -2.42 -6.96
CA LEU A 207 -1.63 -2.39 -5.53
C LEU A 207 -3.14 -2.44 -5.31
N LEU A 208 -3.89 -1.57 -6.01
CA LEU A 208 -5.32 -1.50 -5.89
C LEU A 208 -5.93 -2.85 -6.21
N LYS A 209 -5.64 -3.49 -7.34
CA LYS A 209 -6.27 -4.75 -7.74
C LYS A 209 -5.84 -5.96 -6.91
N ARG A 210 -4.57 -6.06 -6.52
CA ARG A 210 -4.03 -7.24 -5.83
C ARG A 210 -4.12 -7.18 -4.31
N SER A 211 -4.47 -6.03 -3.72
CA SER A 211 -4.57 -5.92 -2.25
C SER A 211 -5.71 -6.76 -1.68
N ASP A 212 -5.42 -7.54 -0.66
CA ASP A 212 -6.39 -8.05 0.28
C ASP A 212 -6.80 -6.94 1.27
N LEU A 213 -7.87 -6.24 0.90
CA LEU A 213 -8.46 -5.17 1.71
C LEU A 213 -9.08 -5.69 3.01
N SER A 214 -9.48 -6.95 3.04
CA SER A 214 -10.03 -7.53 4.26
C SER A 214 -8.96 -7.68 5.35
N SER A 215 -7.72 -8.00 4.95
CA SER A 215 -6.56 -7.95 5.85
C SER A 215 -6.22 -6.52 6.31
N TRP A 216 -6.53 -5.48 5.54
CA TRP A 216 -6.35 -4.09 6.00
C TRP A 216 -7.35 -3.75 7.09
N TRP A 217 -8.61 -4.08 6.86
CA TRP A 217 -9.68 -3.89 7.82
C TRP A 217 -9.43 -4.66 9.12
N ALA A 218 -9.02 -5.94 9.02
CA ALA A 218 -8.74 -6.81 10.15
C ALA A 218 -7.64 -6.29 11.09
N SER A 219 -6.79 -5.35 10.63
CA SER A 219 -5.77 -4.73 11.47
C SER A 219 -6.33 -3.88 12.62
N GLY A 220 -7.62 -3.53 12.60
CA GLY A 220 -8.25 -2.77 13.69
C GLY A 220 -7.94 -1.28 13.72
N HIS A 221 -7.11 -0.79 12.81
CA HIS A 221 -6.78 0.63 12.72
C HIS A 221 -7.79 1.38 11.85
N GLU A 222 -8.28 2.51 12.35
CA GLU A 222 -9.25 3.35 11.64
C GLU A 222 -8.76 3.78 10.25
N ASN A 223 -7.52 4.24 10.14
CA ASN A 223 -6.94 4.61 8.83
C ASN A 223 -6.92 3.41 7.87
N ALA A 224 -6.68 2.19 8.36
CA ALA A 224 -6.68 0.99 7.51
C ALA A 224 -8.07 0.62 7.00
N ALA A 225 -9.10 0.81 7.83
CA ALA A 225 -10.48 0.64 7.40
C ALA A 225 -10.92 1.71 6.38
N ILE A 226 -10.56 2.98 6.61
CA ILE A 226 -10.83 4.07 5.66
C ILE A 226 -10.12 3.81 4.33
N ASP A 227 -8.85 3.45 4.37
CA ASP A 227 -8.08 3.20 3.16
C ASP A 227 -8.64 1.99 2.40
N ALA A 228 -9.01 0.92 3.10
CA ALA A 228 -9.66 -0.25 2.51
C ALA A 228 -10.99 0.11 1.82
N LEU A 229 -11.82 0.95 2.46
CA LEU A 229 -13.04 1.47 1.85
C LEU A 229 -12.74 2.31 0.61
N CYS A 230 -11.85 3.31 0.73
CA CYS A 230 -11.51 4.21 -0.37
C CYS A 230 -10.97 3.44 -1.58
N ILE A 231 -10.12 2.45 -1.35
CA ILE A 231 -9.57 1.60 -2.42
C ILE A 231 -10.66 0.70 -3.02
N THR A 232 -11.59 0.18 -2.21
CA THR A 232 -12.72 -0.61 -2.73
C THR A 232 -13.49 0.17 -3.80
N VAL A 233 -13.74 1.45 -3.55
CA VAL A 233 -14.41 2.35 -4.51
C VAL A 233 -13.49 2.70 -5.67
N ALA A 234 -12.28 3.16 -5.38
CA ALA A 234 -11.35 3.69 -6.37
C ALA A 234 -10.83 2.65 -7.38
N ARG A 235 -10.95 1.35 -7.07
CA ARG A 235 -10.66 0.24 -8.01
C ARG A 235 -11.48 0.29 -9.30
N GLU A 236 -12.64 0.93 -9.26
CA GLU A 236 -13.55 1.05 -10.41
C GLU A 236 -13.43 2.40 -11.12
N GLY A 237 -12.62 3.32 -10.58
CA GLY A 237 -12.48 4.70 -11.03
C GLY A 237 -11.41 4.91 -12.11
N GLU A 238 -11.52 6.01 -12.85
CA GLU A 238 -10.51 6.42 -13.83
C GLU A 238 -9.28 7.04 -13.17
N ASN A 239 -9.47 7.75 -12.05
CA ASN A 239 -8.42 8.45 -11.31
C ASN A 239 -8.39 8.01 -9.83
N PRO A 240 -7.85 6.81 -9.52
CA PRO A 240 -8.03 6.20 -8.21
C PRO A 240 -7.51 7.03 -7.03
N LEU A 241 -6.40 7.76 -7.20
CA LEU A 241 -5.83 8.57 -6.12
C LEU A 241 -6.67 9.80 -5.77
N GLU A 242 -7.23 10.46 -6.79
CA GLU A 242 -8.11 11.61 -6.58
C GLU A 242 -9.41 11.17 -5.89
N GLU A 243 -9.93 10.02 -6.29
CA GLU A 243 -11.09 9.40 -5.65
C GLU A 243 -10.81 9.03 -4.19
N ILE A 244 -9.64 8.44 -3.90
CA ILE A 244 -9.23 8.14 -2.52
C ILE A 244 -9.17 9.41 -1.68
N ALA A 245 -8.55 10.49 -2.20
CA ALA A 245 -8.44 11.76 -1.49
C ALA A 245 -9.81 12.38 -1.22
N LEU A 246 -10.70 12.36 -2.21
CA LEU A 246 -12.06 12.87 -2.08
C LEU A 246 -12.88 12.08 -1.06
N LEU A 247 -12.86 10.75 -1.14
CA LEU A 247 -13.61 9.87 -0.23
C LEU A 247 -13.15 10.03 1.21
N ARG A 248 -11.83 10.12 1.43
CA ARG A 248 -11.26 10.34 2.77
C ARG A 248 -11.75 11.63 3.43
N SER A 249 -12.07 12.66 2.64
CA SER A 249 -12.62 13.92 3.17
C SER A 249 -14.10 13.84 3.55
N ARG A 250 -14.83 12.85 3.04
CA ARG A 250 -16.30 12.71 3.20
C ARG A 250 -16.72 11.58 4.12
N PHE A 251 -15.85 10.59 4.32
CA PHE A 251 -16.12 9.39 5.10
C PHE A 251 -15.40 9.41 6.45
N THR A 252 -16.17 9.21 7.51
CA THR A 252 -15.64 9.08 8.87
C THR A 252 -16.30 7.92 9.59
N PHE A 253 -15.64 7.41 10.64
CA PHE A 253 -16.20 6.42 11.54
C PHE A 253 -16.55 7.06 12.89
N GLY A 254 -17.76 6.81 13.36
CA GLY A 254 -18.17 7.14 14.71
C GLY A 254 -17.45 6.27 15.74
N LYS A 255 -17.36 6.77 16.97
CA LYS A 255 -16.64 6.12 18.07
C LYS A 255 -17.11 4.69 18.39
N GLU A 256 -18.37 4.37 18.12
CA GLU A 256 -18.97 3.05 18.42
C GLU A 256 -18.80 2.05 17.28
N PHE A 257 -18.27 2.48 16.13
CA PHE A 257 -18.17 1.62 14.95
C PHE A 257 -17.24 0.44 15.16
N PHE A 258 -15.97 0.69 15.48
CA PHE A 258 -15.01 -0.40 15.69
C PHE A 258 -15.37 -1.31 16.88
N PRO A 259 -15.82 -0.80 18.05
CA PRO A 259 -16.31 -1.64 19.13
C PRO A 259 -17.46 -2.58 18.70
N SER A 260 -18.43 -2.06 17.94
CA SER A 260 -19.55 -2.86 17.47
C SER A 260 -19.16 -3.85 16.36
N ALA A 261 -18.31 -3.45 15.41
CA ALA A 261 -17.75 -4.33 14.40
C ALA A 261 -16.98 -5.51 15.03
N HIS A 262 -16.14 -5.23 16.03
CA HIS A 262 -15.43 -6.25 16.80
C HIS A 262 -16.40 -7.20 17.51
N LYS A 263 -17.37 -6.66 18.25
CA LYS A 263 -18.41 -7.45 18.94
C LYS A 263 -19.14 -8.43 18.01
N HIS A 264 -19.35 -8.04 16.75
CA HIS A 264 -20.09 -8.83 15.76
C HIS A 264 -19.18 -9.71 14.86
N GLY A 265 -17.87 -9.72 15.11
CA GLY A 265 -16.90 -10.58 14.41
C GLY A 265 -16.37 -10.02 13.08
N PHE A 266 -16.67 -8.75 12.75
CA PHE A 266 -16.23 -8.09 11.52
C PHE A 266 -14.79 -7.60 11.56
N MET A 267 -13.99 -8.08 12.53
CA MET A 267 -12.56 -7.79 12.61
C MET A 267 -11.69 -9.01 12.30
N HIS A 268 -12.27 -10.21 12.20
CA HIS A 268 -11.54 -11.47 12.05
C HIS A 268 -12.11 -12.40 10.98
N ASP A 269 -13.36 -12.17 10.55
CA ASP A 269 -14.04 -12.97 9.52
C ASP A 269 -13.96 -12.25 8.17
N HIS A 270 -13.04 -12.70 7.31
CA HIS A 270 -12.79 -12.10 5.99
C HIS A 270 -14.05 -12.04 5.09
N PRO A 271 -14.85 -13.12 4.95
CA PRO A 271 -16.15 -13.05 4.28
C PRO A 271 -17.08 -11.94 4.81
N LYS A 272 -17.20 -11.80 6.13
CA LYS A 272 -18.01 -10.71 6.73
C LYS A 272 -17.44 -9.33 6.44
N ILE A 273 -16.12 -9.17 6.55
CA ILE A 273 -15.42 -7.92 6.22
C ILE A 273 -15.70 -7.52 4.77
N ASN A 274 -15.64 -8.46 3.84
CA ASN A 274 -15.89 -8.18 2.41
C ASN A 274 -17.33 -7.70 2.16
N LYS A 275 -18.32 -8.28 2.85
CA LYS A 275 -19.71 -7.79 2.80
C LYS A 275 -19.82 -6.37 3.36
N LEU A 276 -19.15 -6.09 4.48
CA LEU A 276 -19.14 -4.77 5.10
C LEU A 276 -18.47 -3.72 4.21
N LEU A 277 -17.31 -4.03 3.64
CA LEU A 277 -16.62 -3.18 2.67
C LEU A 277 -17.51 -2.86 1.47
N ARG A 278 -18.22 -3.87 0.94
CA ARG A 278 -19.19 -3.67 -0.15
C ARG A 278 -20.32 -2.71 0.25
N ALA A 279 -20.95 -2.93 1.40
CA ALA A 279 -22.01 -2.06 1.90
C ALA A 279 -21.53 -0.61 2.12
N CYS A 280 -20.34 -0.43 2.71
CA CYS A 280 -19.72 0.87 2.85
C CYS A 280 -19.42 1.52 1.49
N SER A 281 -18.95 0.74 0.51
CA SER A 281 -18.67 1.24 -0.84
C SER A 281 -19.95 1.69 -1.54
N ASP A 282 -21.04 0.91 -1.42
CA ASP A 282 -22.35 1.26 -1.96
C ASP A 282 -22.85 2.59 -1.38
N LEU A 283 -22.68 2.80 -0.07
CA LEU A 283 -22.97 4.08 0.58
C LEU A 283 -22.12 5.23 0.03
N ALA A 284 -20.83 4.99 -0.22
CA ALA A 284 -19.89 6.00 -0.69
C ALA A 284 -20.19 6.55 -2.07
N VAL A 285 -20.61 5.68 -2.98
CA VAL A 285 -20.95 6.06 -4.35
C VAL A 285 -22.45 6.21 -4.60
N GLY A 286 -23.27 6.03 -3.56
CA GLY A 286 -24.72 6.15 -3.67
C GLY A 286 -25.37 5.05 -4.52
N ARG A 287 -24.83 3.84 -4.48
CA ARG A 287 -25.39 2.65 -5.14
C ARG A 287 -26.25 1.85 -4.16
N ASN A 288 -27.13 0.99 -4.69
CA ASN A 288 -28.00 0.11 -3.92
C ASN A 288 -28.80 0.82 -2.80
N LEU A 289 -29.20 2.08 -3.03
CA LEU A 289 -29.91 2.89 -2.04
C LEU A 289 -31.29 2.35 -1.66
N ALA A 290 -31.83 1.37 -2.39
CA ALA A 290 -33.02 0.64 -1.99
C ALA A 290 -32.84 -0.11 -0.65
N ASN A 291 -31.59 -0.46 -0.30
CA ASN A 291 -31.22 -1.07 0.98
C ASN A 291 -31.00 -0.02 2.08
N SER A 292 -31.12 1.27 1.77
CA SER A 292 -31.01 2.35 2.74
C SER A 292 -32.38 2.78 3.23
N HIS A 293 -32.56 2.83 4.55
CA HIS A 293 -33.81 3.24 5.17
C HIS A 293 -33.56 4.36 6.19
N ALA A 294 -34.50 5.30 6.29
CA ALA A 294 -34.46 6.33 7.32
C ALA A 294 -34.57 5.68 8.71
N LEU A 295 -33.64 6.01 9.60
CA LEU A 295 -33.71 5.57 11.00
C LEU A 295 -34.62 6.55 11.77
N ARG A 296 -35.80 6.08 12.18
CA ARG A 296 -36.86 6.90 12.76
C ARG A 296 -36.80 6.94 14.29
N SER A 297 -37.41 7.97 14.88
CA SER A 297 -37.46 8.18 16.32
C SER A 297 -38.30 7.12 17.05
N GLY A 298 -39.36 6.62 16.40
CA GLY A 298 -40.21 5.53 16.88
C GLY A 298 -40.32 4.34 15.91
N ARG A 299 -41.27 3.43 16.19
CA ARG A 299 -41.48 2.17 15.45
C ARG A 299 -42.40 2.33 14.22
N GLY A 300 -43.13 3.44 14.13
CA GLY A 300 -44.09 3.71 13.07
C GLY A 300 -43.44 4.24 11.79
N GLY A 301 -44.07 3.94 10.65
CA GLY A 301 -43.65 4.46 9.35
C GLY A 301 -43.75 6.00 9.26
N ASP A 302 -44.61 6.60 10.06
CA ASP A 302 -44.83 8.06 10.10
C ASP A 302 -43.94 8.78 11.13
N ASP A 303 -43.19 8.04 11.96
CA ASP A 303 -42.33 8.67 12.96
C ASP A 303 -41.22 9.47 12.28
N PRO A 304 -40.87 10.67 12.79
CA PRO A 304 -39.87 11.50 12.15
C PRO A 304 -38.50 10.79 12.16
N GLN A 305 -37.74 10.98 11.08
CA GLN A 305 -36.35 10.55 10.99
C GLN A 305 -35.53 11.21 12.11
N ARG A 306 -34.62 10.45 12.75
CA ARG A 306 -33.72 11.02 13.76
C ARG A 306 -32.74 11.98 13.10
N THR A 307 -32.47 13.09 13.77
CA THR A 307 -31.54 14.13 13.30
C THR A 307 -30.58 14.55 14.39
N ARG A 308 -29.39 15.01 13.98
CA ARG A 308 -28.35 15.63 14.82
C ARG A 308 -27.91 16.91 14.13
N GLY A 309 -28.60 18.02 14.43
CA GLY A 309 -28.49 19.24 13.62
C GLY A 309 -28.96 18.98 12.19
N GLU A 310 -28.10 19.26 11.20
CA GLU A 310 -28.37 19.01 9.78
C GLU A 310 -28.22 17.53 9.36
N TRP A 311 -27.58 16.72 10.21
CA TRP A 311 -27.33 15.32 9.92
C TRP A 311 -28.60 14.49 10.10
N LYS A 312 -28.86 13.59 9.16
CA LYS A 312 -29.99 12.66 9.17
C LYS A 312 -29.51 11.24 9.41
N ALA A 313 -30.22 10.48 10.26
CA ALA A 313 -29.87 9.11 10.59
C ALA A 313 -30.44 8.12 9.58
N TRP A 314 -29.62 7.16 9.16
CA TRP A 314 -29.96 6.14 8.20
C TRP A 314 -29.48 4.78 8.70
N ARG A 315 -30.09 3.73 8.15
CA ARG A 315 -29.56 2.36 8.20
C ARG A 315 -29.36 1.83 6.79
N HIS A 316 -28.38 0.95 6.60
CA HIS A 316 -28.11 0.27 5.34
C HIS A 316 -27.81 -1.19 5.60
N ASP A 317 -28.45 -2.08 4.84
CA ASP A 317 -28.29 -3.52 4.99
C ASP A 317 -26.88 -3.96 4.56
N VAL A 318 -26.18 -4.71 5.42
CA VAL A 318 -24.93 -5.40 5.05
C VAL A 318 -25.25 -6.79 4.52
N ASP A 319 -26.13 -7.48 5.23
CA ASP A 319 -26.79 -8.70 4.81
C ASP A 319 -28.12 -8.85 5.59
N TYR A 320 -28.69 -10.06 5.61
CA TYR A 320 -29.94 -10.31 6.32
C TYR A 320 -29.85 -10.08 7.84
N GLU A 321 -28.67 -10.28 8.43
CA GLU A 321 -28.48 -10.26 9.87
C GLU A 321 -27.99 -8.91 10.39
N PHE A 322 -27.22 -8.17 9.59
CA PHE A 322 -26.50 -6.97 10.03
C PHE A 322 -26.83 -5.71 9.22
N HIS A 323 -26.85 -4.58 9.94
CA HIS A 323 -27.07 -3.24 9.40
C HIS A 323 -25.97 -2.28 9.82
N ILE A 324 -25.58 -1.38 8.92
CA ILE A 324 -24.80 -0.19 9.27
C ILE A 324 -25.77 0.93 9.61
N HIS A 325 -25.60 1.55 10.76
CA HIS A 325 -26.22 2.83 11.08
C HIS A 325 -25.25 3.97 10.79
N TYR A 326 -25.73 5.00 10.11
CA TYR A 326 -24.89 6.12 9.69
C TYR A 326 -25.64 7.45 9.71
N TRP A 327 -24.88 8.53 9.92
CA TRP A 327 -25.34 9.89 9.76
C TRP A 327 -24.95 10.40 8.37
N LYS A 328 -25.84 11.16 7.73
CA LYS A 328 -25.57 11.80 6.44
C LYS A 328 -25.91 13.29 6.45
N ASN A 329 -25.00 14.13 5.97
CA ASN A 329 -25.23 15.54 5.65
C ASN A 329 -24.66 15.87 4.26
N GLY A 330 -25.52 16.10 3.27
CA GLY A 330 -25.07 16.28 1.89
C GLY A 330 -24.30 15.06 1.37
N SER A 331 -23.03 15.26 1.01
CA SER A 331 -22.09 14.21 0.58
C SER A 331 -21.34 13.55 1.73
N ASP A 332 -21.42 14.09 2.94
CA ASP A 332 -20.64 13.63 4.08
C ASP A 332 -21.38 12.50 4.80
N ILE A 333 -20.63 11.46 5.16
CA ILE A 333 -21.14 10.24 5.76
C ILE A 333 -20.28 9.90 6.99
N GLU A 334 -20.93 9.74 8.12
CA GLU A 334 -20.35 9.23 9.36
C GLU A 334 -20.98 7.87 9.66
N ILE A 335 -20.20 6.80 9.53
CA ILE A 335 -20.65 5.45 9.88
C ILE A 335 -20.59 5.30 11.40
N SER A 336 -21.75 5.29 12.07
CA SER A 336 -21.83 5.35 13.53
C SER A 336 -21.57 3.99 14.19
N ASN A 337 -22.33 2.95 13.79
CA ASN A 337 -22.24 1.62 14.40
C ASN A 337 -22.76 0.51 13.49
N LEU A 338 -22.27 -0.71 13.73
CA LEU A 338 -22.76 -1.94 13.11
C LEU A 338 -23.66 -2.68 14.08
N VAL A 339 -24.87 -3.05 13.66
CA VAL A 339 -25.87 -3.65 14.56
C VAL A 339 -26.54 -4.87 13.95
N VAL A 340 -27.18 -5.66 14.80
CA VAL A 340 -28.04 -6.78 14.37
C VAL A 340 -29.41 -6.29 13.91
N HIS A 341 -30.10 -7.13 13.14
CA HIS A 341 -31.47 -6.91 12.74
C HIS A 341 -32.37 -6.56 13.94
N ASN A 342 -33.26 -5.57 13.76
CA ASN A 342 -34.14 -4.96 14.79
C ASN A 342 -33.48 -4.10 15.88
N ASP A 343 -32.16 -3.86 15.84
CA ASP A 343 -31.59 -2.77 16.62
C ASP A 343 -31.81 -1.44 15.87
N PHE A 344 -32.33 -0.43 16.58
CA PHE A 344 -32.59 0.91 16.04
C PHE A 344 -31.79 1.99 16.79
N CYS A 345 -30.77 1.60 17.56
CA CYS A 345 -29.90 2.53 18.29
C CYS A 345 -28.79 3.06 17.39
N ILE A 346 -28.60 4.38 17.41
CA ILE A 346 -27.50 5.07 16.74
C ILE A 346 -26.85 6.01 17.76
N PHE A 347 -25.52 6.12 17.71
CA PHE A 347 -24.74 6.86 18.70
C PHE A 347 -24.02 8.06 18.07
#